data_AF-A0A2S9ITY5-F1
#
_entry.id   AF-A0A2S9ITY5-F1
#
_cell.length_a   1.000
_cell.length_b   1.000
_cell.length_c   1.000
_cell.angle_alpha   90.00
_cell.angle_beta   90.00
_cell.angle_gamma   90.00
#
_symmetry.space_group_name_H-M   'P 1'
#
loop_
_entity.id
_entity.type
_entity.pdbx_description
1 polymer ?
#
loop_
_entity_poly.entity_id
_entity_poly.type
_entity_poly.pdbx_seq_one_letter_code
_entity_poly.pdbx_strand_id
1 'polypeptide(L)'
;MEQLAAIMLLITCSDDLAVCKERPAPTVSYETIATCETALKPAVRNLAAESSKVFGKCVEVDPEIMERDVAIYWEIDPNDELKITIREEHEDENPTITAENHPQTGTIRAQN
;
A
#
# COMPACT_ATOMS: atom_id res chain seq x y z
N MET A 1 -7.49 -10.42 -23.24
CA MET A 1 -8.22 -10.49 -21.97
C MET A 1 -7.29 -9.87 -20.95
N GLU A 2 -7.54 -8.62 -20.57
CA GLU A 2 -6.72 -7.87 -19.62
C GLU A 2 -7.09 -8.36 -18.21
N GLN A 3 -6.15 -9.00 -17.52
CA GLN A 3 -6.35 -9.47 -16.15
C GLN A 3 -6.04 -8.33 -15.19
N LEU A 4 -7.04 -7.59 -14.71
CA LEU A 4 -6.82 -6.52 -13.74
C LEU A 4 -6.47 -7.14 -12.38
N ALA A 5 -5.25 -6.95 -11.90
CA ALA A 5 -4.88 -7.40 -10.56
C ALA A 5 -5.28 -6.34 -9.53
N ALA A 6 -5.53 -6.75 -8.28
CA ALA A 6 -5.69 -5.84 -7.17
C ALA A 6 -4.72 -6.18 -6.05
N ILE A 7 -4.15 -5.16 -5.43
CA ILE A 7 -3.28 -5.30 -4.27
C ILE A 7 -3.99 -4.74 -3.04
N MET A 8 -3.79 -5.41 -1.91
CA MET A 8 -4.29 -4.97 -0.61
C MET A 8 -3.14 -4.38 0.20
N LEU A 9 -3.30 -3.13 0.65
CA LEU A 9 -2.42 -2.54 1.67
C LEU A 9 -3.13 -2.49 3.01
N LEU A 10 -2.39 -2.85 4.07
CA LEU A 10 -2.86 -2.81 5.45
C LEU A 10 -1.84 -2.03 6.29
N ILE A 11 -2.30 -0.94 6.91
CA ILE A 11 -1.48 -0.09 7.76
C ILE A 11 -2.07 -0.07 9.16
N THR A 12 -1.24 -0.30 10.17
CA THR A 12 -1.60 -0.10 11.58
C THR A 12 -0.88 1.13 12.11
N CYS A 13 -1.59 2.01 12.80
CA CYS A 13 -1.00 3.18 13.42
C CYS A 13 -1.26 3.24 14.92
N SER A 14 -0.44 4.02 15.62
CA SER A 14 -0.78 4.50 16.96
C SER A 14 -2.02 5.40 16.94
N ASP A 15 -2.65 5.61 18.09
CA ASP A 15 -3.85 6.44 18.23
C ASP A 15 -3.67 7.87 17.68
N ASP A 16 -2.48 8.42 17.89
CA ASP A 16 -2.08 9.76 17.49
C ASP A 16 -1.49 9.83 16.06
N LEU A 17 -1.49 8.71 15.32
CA LEU A 17 -0.92 8.58 13.97
C LEU A 17 0.59 8.86 13.86
N ALA A 18 1.31 9.04 14.96
CA ALA A 18 2.75 9.34 14.92
C ALA A 18 3.62 8.14 14.54
N VAL A 19 3.11 6.92 14.70
CA VAL A 19 3.81 5.69 14.31
C VAL A 19 2.88 4.84 13.49
N CYS A 20 3.15 4.76 12.18
CA CYS A 20 2.44 3.90 11.26
C CYS A 20 3.34 2.79 10.74
N LYS A 21 2.80 1.58 10.64
CA LYS A 21 3.53 0.39 10.18
C LYS A 21 2.67 -0.36 9.18
N GLU A 22 3.29 -0.72 8.07
CA GLU A 22 2.71 -1.66 7.14
C GLU A 22 2.63 -3.06 7.78
N ARG A 23 1.51 -3.74 7.55
CA ARG A 23 1.27 -5.11 7.97
C ARG A 23 1.16 -5.99 6.74
N PRO A 24 1.70 -7.22 6.80
CA PRO A 24 1.63 -8.14 5.67
C PRO A 24 0.17 -8.46 5.33
N ALA A 25 -0.17 -8.31 4.05
CA ALA A 25 -1.46 -8.73 3.53
C ALA A 25 -1.54 -10.27 3.49
N PRO A 26 -2.75 -10.86 3.57
CA PRO A 26 -2.93 -12.31 3.50
C PRO A 26 -2.49 -12.91 2.16
N THR A 27 -2.63 -12.11 1.09
CA THR A 27 -2.33 -12.48 -0.29
C THR A 27 -1.65 -11.29 -0.95
N VAL A 28 -0.62 -11.56 -1.76
CA VAL A 28 0.17 -10.54 -2.47
C VAL A 28 -0.67 -9.80 -3.53
N SER A 29 -1.51 -10.53 -4.27
CA SER A 29 -2.40 -9.96 -5.29
C SER A 29 -3.70 -10.76 -5.42
N TYR A 30 -4.73 -10.09 -5.91
CA TYR A 30 -6.06 -10.63 -6.18
C TYR A 30 -6.37 -10.50 -7.66
N GLU A 31 -7.15 -11.43 -8.20
CA GLU A 31 -7.56 -11.42 -9.62
C GLU A 31 -8.54 -10.28 -9.95
N THR A 32 -9.23 -9.70 -8.97
CA THR A 32 -10.12 -8.55 -9.16
C THR A 32 -10.17 -7.70 -7.89
N ILE A 33 -10.55 -6.43 -8.03
CA ILE A 33 -10.81 -5.55 -6.88
C ILE A 33 -11.95 -6.07 -6.00
N ALA A 34 -13.00 -6.66 -6.58
CA ALA A 34 -14.12 -7.21 -5.82
C ALA A 34 -13.69 -8.36 -4.88
N THR A 35 -12.78 -9.23 -5.36
CA THR A 35 -12.19 -10.28 -4.53
C THR A 35 -11.33 -9.69 -3.43
N CYS A 36 -10.53 -8.66 -3.73
CA CYS A 36 -9.73 -7.94 -2.74
C CYS A 36 -10.61 -7.31 -1.66
N GLU A 37 -11.66 -6.57 -2.03
CA GLU A 37 -12.56 -5.91 -1.08
C GLU A 37 -13.29 -6.90 -0.18
N THR A 38 -13.65 -8.07 -0.71
CA THR A 38 -14.25 -9.16 0.07
C THR A 38 -13.28 -9.67 1.13
N ALA A 39 -11.99 -9.78 0.81
CA ALA A 39 -10.94 -10.19 1.73
C ALA A 39 -10.47 -9.05 2.67
N LEU A 40 -10.71 -7.78 2.32
CA LEU A 40 -10.26 -6.62 3.08
C LEU A 40 -10.87 -6.56 4.47
N LYS A 41 -12.20 -6.72 4.55
CA LYS A 41 -12.94 -6.62 5.81
C LYS A 41 -12.48 -7.62 6.87
N PRO A 42 -12.30 -8.92 6.59
CA PRO A 42 -11.73 -9.85 7.57
C PRO A 42 -10.27 -9.51 7.91
N ALA A 43 -9.44 -9.09 6.94
CA ALA A 43 -8.06 -8.73 7.20
C ALA A 43 -7.92 -7.54 8.17
N VAL A 44 -8.69 -6.47 7.95
CA VAL A 44 -8.74 -5.30 8.84
C VAL A 44 -9.20 -5.70 10.24
N ARG A 45 -10.23 -6.55 10.36
CA ARG A 45 -10.74 -7.01 11.66
C ARG A 45 -9.71 -7.81 12.46
N ASN A 46 -8.91 -8.64 11.78
CA ASN A 46 -7.85 -9.40 12.45
C ASN A 46 -6.79 -8.48 13.05
N LEU A 47 -6.40 -7.42 12.33
CA LEU A 47 -5.43 -6.44 12.81
C LEU A 47 -5.99 -5.51 13.89
N ALA A 48 -7.30 -5.23 13.85
CA ALA A 48 -7.96 -4.40 14.85
C ALA A 48 -7.97 -5.04 16.26
N ALA A 49 -7.67 -6.33 16.37
CA ALA A 49 -7.45 -6.99 17.65
C ALA A 49 -6.09 -6.60 18.30
N GLU A 50 -5.13 -6.11 17.51
CA GLU A 50 -3.75 -5.83 17.93
C GLU A 50 -3.40 -4.33 17.86
N SER A 51 -4.23 -3.51 17.24
CA SER A 51 -3.93 -2.10 16.96
C SER A 51 -5.20 -1.26 17.01
N SER A 52 -5.08 -0.04 17.53
CA SER A 52 -6.22 0.84 17.74
C SER A 52 -6.69 1.52 16.46
N LYS A 53 -5.76 1.88 15.57
CA LYS A 53 -6.06 2.39 14.21
C LYS A 53 -5.56 1.42 13.16
N VAL A 54 -6.48 0.95 12.32
CA VAL A 54 -6.18 0.05 11.20
C VAL A 54 -6.81 0.63 9.94
N PHE A 55 -5.97 0.82 8.93
CA PHE A 55 -6.36 1.27 7.61
C PHE A 55 -6.12 0.15 6.62
N GLY A 56 -7.06 -0.03 5.70
CA GLY A 56 -6.95 -1.02 4.67
C GLY A 56 -7.57 -0.51 3.38
N LYS A 57 -6.89 -0.74 2.26
CA LYS A 57 -7.39 -0.32 0.95
C LYS A 57 -6.97 -1.31 -0.13
N CYS A 58 -7.90 -1.58 -1.04
CA CYS A 58 -7.65 -2.31 -2.27
C CYS A 58 -7.39 -1.32 -3.39
N VAL A 59 -6.39 -1.59 -4.20
CA VAL A 59 -6.03 -0.76 -5.36
C VAL A 59 -5.93 -1.67 -6.57
N GLU A 60 -6.61 -1.29 -7.65
CA GLU A 60 -6.43 -1.90 -8.95
C GLU A 60 -5.06 -1.54 -9.50
N VAL A 61 -4.32 -2.55 -9.90
CA VAL A 61 -3.00 -2.41 -10.50
C VAL A 61 -3.00 -3.13 -11.84
N ASP A 62 -2.30 -2.54 -12.80
CA ASP A 62 -2.07 -3.21 -14.06
C ASP A 62 -1.17 -4.44 -13.82
N PRO A 63 -1.51 -5.63 -14.33
CA PRO A 63 -0.65 -6.81 -14.20
C PRO A 63 0.75 -6.56 -14.79
N GLU A 64 0.88 -5.74 -15.84
CA GLU A 64 2.17 -5.38 -16.43
C GLU A 64 3.03 -4.51 -15.49
N ILE A 65 2.42 -3.87 -14.50
CA ILE A 65 3.12 -3.13 -13.45
C ILE A 65 3.65 -4.08 -12.37
N MET A 66 2.99 -5.22 -12.11
CA MET A 66 3.50 -6.21 -11.14
C MET A 66 4.76 -6.93 -11.63
N GLU A 67 4.99 -6.98 -12.94
CA GLU A 67 6.21 -7.53 -13.55
C GLU A 67 7.35 -6.50 -13.63
N ARG A 68 7.10 -5.23 -13.23
CA ARG A 68 8.07 -4.13 -13.24
C ARG A 68 8.48 -3.74 -11.82
N ASP A 69 9.67 -3.18 -11.69
CA ASP A 69 10.13 -2.57 -10.43
C ASP A 69 9.38 -1.25 -10.19
N VAL A 70 8.26 -1.35 -9.46
CA VAL A 70 7.45 -0.19 -9.07
C VAL A 70 7.44 -0.01 -7.57
N ALA A 71 7.42 1.25 -7.16
CA ALA A 71 7.32 1.63 -5.76
C ALA A 71 5.88 2.04 -5.44
N ILE A 72 5.30 1.39 -4.43
CA ILE A 72 4.00 1.75 -3.86
C ILE A 72 4.24 2.70 -2.69
N TYR A 73 3.76 3.92 -2.83
CA TYR A 73 3.77 4.94 -1.79
C TYR A 73 2.40 5.00 -1.13
N TRP A 74 2.38 5.15 0.19
CA TRP A 74 1.14 5.30 0.94
C TRP A 74 1.28 6.40 1.99
N GLU A 75 0.16 7.06 2.27
CA GLU A 75 0.03 8.07 3.31
C GLU A 75 -1.38 8.04 3.91
N ILE A 76 -1.51 8.50 5.15
CA ILE A 76 -2.81 8.73 5.78
C ILE A 76 -3.05 10.22 5.78
N ASP A 77 -4.11 10.64 5.10
CA ASP A 77 -4.45 12.05 5.00
C ASP A 77 -5.05 12.59 6.32
N PRO A 78 -5.19 13.91 6.48
CA PRO A 78 -5.79 14.50 7.68
C PRO A 78 -7.26 14.12 7.93
N ASN A 79 -7.93 13.46 6.99
CA ASN A 79 -9.30 12.95 7.13
C ASN A 79 -9.33 11.48 7.58
N ASP A 80 -8.21 10.93 8.06
CA ASP A 80 -8.05 9.51 8.40
C ASP A 80 -8.30 8.58 7.19
N GLU A 81 -7.98 9.02 5.96
CA GLU A 81 -8.05 8.19 4.76
C GLU A 81 -6.69 7.71 4.28
N LEU A 82 -6.59 6.41 3.96
CA LEU A 82 -5.41 5.85 3.31
C LEU A 82 -5.39 6.23 1.81
N LYS A 83 -4.39 7.03 1.41
CA LYS A 83 -4.07 7.32 0.02
C LYS A 83 -2.91 6.45 -0.42
N ILE A 84 -3.01 5.93 -1.64
CA ILE A 84 -2.01 5.04 -2.24
C ILE A 84 -1.66 5.63 -3.60
N THR A 85 -0.37 5.76 -3.85
CA THR A 85 0.20 6.26 -5.09
C THR A 85 1.20 5.26 -5.61
N ILE A 86 1.01 4.79 -6.83
CA ILE A 86 1.94 3.88 -7.49
C ILE A 86 2.82 4.72 -8.41
N ARG A 87 4.14 4.58 -8.29
CA ARG A 87 5.09 5.22 -9.19
C ARG A 87 6.03 4.16 -9.75
N GLU A 88 6.20 4.19 -11.07
CA GLU A 88 7.23 3.40 -11.73
C GLU A 88 8.60 4.00 -11.39
N GLU A 89 9.53 3.18 -10.90
CA GLU A 89 10.92 3.61 -10.75
C GLU A 89 11.61 3.41 -12.11
N HIS A 90 11.49 4.39 -13.00
CA HIS A 90 12.25 4.40 -14.26
C HIS A 90 13.74 4.63 -13.92
N GLU A 91 14.64 3.73 -14.30
CA GLU A 91 16.10 3.83 -14.07
C GLU A 91 16.80 4.99 -14.83
N ASP A 92 16.08 5.80 -15.60
CA ASP A 92 16.65 6.81 -16.49
C ASP A 92 16.18 8.25 -16.18
N GLU A 93 16.49 8.80 -15.01
CA GLU A 93 17.01 10.18 -14.89
C GLU A 93 17.63 10.42 -13.51
N ASN A 94 18.89 10.84 -13.50
CA ASN A 94 19.70 11.18 -12.32
C ASN A 94 18.91 12.00 -11.27
N PRO A 95 18.70 11.51 -10.03
CA PRO A 95 17.85 12.20 -9.07
C PRO A 95 18.55 13.47 -8.57
N THR A 96 18.02 14.63 -8.98
CA THR A 96 18.27 15.88 -8.27
C THR A 96 17.68 15.73 -6.87
N ILE A 97 18.56 15.61 -5.88
CA ILE A 97 18.21 15.57 -4.46
C ILE A 97 17.43 16.84 -4.11
N THR A 98 16.10 16.72 -4.03
CA THR A 98 15.28 17.71 -3.35
C THR A 98 14.97 17.13 -1.97
N ALA A 99 15.63 17.67 -0.96
CA ALA A 99 15.39 17.32 0.43
C ALA A 99 14.01 17.83 0.85
N GLU A 100 12.97 17.03 0.59
CA GLU A 100 11.64 17.28 1.10
C GLU A 100 11.51 16.59 2.47
N ASN A 101 11.52 17.39 3.53
CA ASN A 101 11.17 16.95 4.88
C ASN A 101 9.67 16.59 4.90
N HIS A 102 9.31 15.31 4.82
CA HIS A 102 7.94 14.83 5.09
C HIS A 102 7.92 13.45 5.78
N PRO A 103 6.83 13.14 6.53
CA PRO A 103 6.82 12.16 7.60
C PRO A 103 6.75 10.71 7.07
N GLN A 104 7.54 9.84 7.72
CA GLN A 104 7.48 8.37 7.71
C GLN A 104 6.93 7.70 6.44
N THR A 105 7.69 7.72 5.35
CA THR A 105 7.44 6.90 4.16
C THR A 105 8.10 5.52 4.33
N GLY A 106 7.35 4.43 4.12
CA GLY A 106 7.89 3.07 4.03
C GLY A 106 8.00 2.62 2.56
N THR A 107 9.06 1.90 2.19
CA THR A 107 9.27 1.35 0.84
C THR A 107 9.47 -0.16 0.95
N ILE A 108 8.65 -0.95 0.24
CA ILE A 108 8.87 -2.39 0.09
C ILE A 108 9.54 -2.62 -1.27
N ARG A 109 10.77 -3.13 -1.25
CA ARG A 109 11.42 -3.71 -2.44
C ARG A 109 10.98 -5.15 -2.60
N ALA A 110 10.46 -5.50 -3.77
CA ALA A 110 10.31 -6.89 -4.16
C ALA A 110 11.70 -7.52 -4.26
N GLN A 111 12.00 -8.49 -3.40
CA GLN A 111 13.23 -9.28 -3.50
C GLN A 111 12.90 -10.57 -4.25
N ASN A 112 13.66 -10.77 -5.32
CA ASN A 112 13.65 -11.90 -6.24
C ASN A 112 13.94 -13.25 -5.57
#